data_AF-U3B4X6-F1
#
_entry.id   AF-U3B4X6-F1
#
_cell.length_a   1.000
_cell.length_b   1.000
_cell.length_c   1.000
_cell.angle_alpha   90.00
_cell.angle_beta   90.00
_cell.angle_gamma   90.00
#
_symmetry.space_group_name_H-M   'P 1'
#
loop_
_entity.id
_entity.type
_entity.pdbx_description
1 polymer ?
#
loop_
_entity_poly.entity_id
_entity_poly.type
_entity_poly.pdbx_seq_one_letter_code
_entity_poly.pdbx_strand_id
1 'polypeptide(L)'
;MTEFQRINALLMSFRASLRNRRNRTTVPAKRDQADVLRVRYWYEGLRQRTGLATAYKLEQHFEPESFRKRDGITSNRCKWQRYAAGRHTPQAKLAARIDARVPGSLQELQHPLWAILKHQPSRTTLSEAFLQRLKPDVQAVLFEPVGGIEVYWQRARVSVVLMRKLERIASLDALAALTWLLREAIALGNRKNTERLAHSIYTVLLIMGIEWQNRELAEPLLKLFAYRILPLGSPPHRRFCMSGRDMLECSAALNLIVYQTTEGKRRGLTWLQRVHIMRRLLAGMTGVDVVHALAPQYIPSGTDVPAEVLHRLEQDERWRQWGWSSINSTKPEPFPPKSFWTQRSSGVEGSTRPR
;
A
#
# COMPACT_ATOMS: atom_id res chain seq x y z
N MET A 1 -12.29 -23.20 -2.05
CA MET A 1 -11.07 -22.66 -1.41
C MET A 1 -11.50 -21.60 -0.40
N THR A 2 -11.08 -21.72 0.87
CA THR A 2 -11.37 -20.69 1.88
C THR A 2 -10.53 -19.43 1.63
N GLU A 3 -10.93 -18.30 2.19
CA GLU A 3 -10.19 -17.05 2.03
C GLU A 3 -8.79 -17.11 2.68
N PHE A 4 -8.67 -17.84 3.79
CA PHE A 4 -7.38 -18.18 4.39
C PHE A 4 -6.48 -18.96 3.42
N GLN A 5 -7.02 -20.00 2.76
CA GLN A 5 -6.28 -20.77 1.76
C GLN A 5 -5.88 -19.91 0.56
N ARG A 6 -6.73 -18.97 0.12
CA ARG A 6 -6.43 -18.02 -0.96
C ARG A 6 -5.24 -17.14 -0.59
N ILE A 7 -5.28 -16.50 0.58
CA ILE A 7 -4.21 -15.60 1.03
C ILE A 7 -2.90 -16.37 1.19
N ASN A 8 -2.95 -17.58 1.75
CA ASN A 8 -1.77 -18.43 1.86
C ASN A 8 -1.22 -18.81 0.48
N ALA A 9 -2.08 -19.16 -0.49
CA ALA A 9 -1.67 -19.45 -1.86
C ALA A 9 -1.02 -18.22 -2.53
N LEU A 10 -1.54 -17.00 -2.30
CA LEU A 10 -0.91 -15.77 -2.77
C LEU A 10 0.49 -15.60 -2.19
N LEU A 11 0.65 -15.79 -0.88
CA LEU A 11 1.95 -15.71 -0.22
C LEU A 11 2.94 -16.76 -0.78
N MET A 12 2.50 -18.00 -0.97
CA MET A 12 3.34 -19.06 -1.55
C MET A 12 3.70 -18.76 -3.00
N SER A 13 2.77 -18.23 -3.81
CA SER A 13 3.04 -17.80 -5.18
C SER A 13 4.10 -16.71 -5.23
N PHE A 14 4.04 -15.76 -4.29
CA PHE A 14 5.03 -14.70 -4.16
C PHE A 14 6.40 -15.29 -3.83
N ARG A 15 6.49 -16.12 -2.78
CA ARG A 15 7.75 -16.76 -2.37
C ARG A 15 8.35 -17.63 -3.48
N ALA A 16 7.52 -18.32 -4.26
CA ALA A 16 7.96 -19.07 -5.44
C ALA A 16 8.50 -18.13 -6.54
N SER A 17 7.83 -17.00 -6.79
CA SER A 17 8.29 -16.01 -7.78
C SER A 17 9.66 -15.42 -7.43
N LEU A 18 10.01 -15.34 -6.14
CA LEU A 18 11.33 -14.90 -5.68
C LEU A 18 12.42 -15.91 -6.04
N ARG A 19 12.15 -17.21 -5.85
CA ARG A 19 13.08 -18.29 -6.22
C ARG A 19 13.35 -18.33 -7.72
N ASN A 20 12.35 -17.96 -8.53
CA ASN A 20 12.42 -18.00 -9.99
C ASN A 20 12.87 -16.68 -10.65
N ARG A 21 13.41 -15.70 -9.88
CA ARG A 21 13.90 -14.44 -10.46
C ARG A 21 15.18 -14.66 -11.27
N ARG A 22 15.02 -14.95 -12.56
CA ARG A 22 15.99 -14.62 -13.60
C ARG A 22 15.86 -13.14 -13.98
N ASN A 23 16.99 -12.50 -14.28
CA ASN A 23 17.11 -11.09 -14.70
C ASN A 23 15.94 -10.63 -15.57
N ARG A 24 14.98 -9.90 -14.97
CA ARG A 24 13.93 -9.23 -15.73
C ARG A 24 14.58 -8.12 -16.54
N THR A 25 14.28 -8.11 -17.83
CA THR A 25 14.82 -7.18 -18.83
C THR A 25 14.77 -5.74 -18.30
N THR A 26 15.88 -5.03 -18.46
CA THR A 26 16.05 -3.64 -18.06
C THR A 26 14.92 -2.78 -18.61
N VAL A 27 14.21 -2.11 -17.70
CA VAL A 27 13.22 -1.08 -18.06
C VAL A 27 14.00 0.07 -18.71
N PRO A 28 13.54 0.64 -19.84
CA PRO A 28 14.20 1.79 -20.44
C PRO A 28 14.31 2.92 -19.41
N ALA A 29 15.51 3.46 -19.22
CA ALA A 29 15.82 4.45 -18.18
C ALA A 29 14.94 5.72 -18.20
N LYS A 30 14.20 5.96 -19.29
CA LYS A 30 13.38 7.16 -19.51
C LYS A 30 11.95 7.11 -18.94
N ARG A 31 11.39 5.93 -18.63
CA ARG A 31 9.97 5.82 -18.19
C ARG A 31 9.86 5.70 -16.67
N ASP A 32 9.03 6.54 -16.06
CA ASP A 32 8.79 6.48 -14.61
C ASP A 32 8.17 5.12 -14.20
N GLN A 33 8.65 4.57 -13.09
CA GLN A 33 8.20 3.26 -12.60
C GLN A 33 6.69 3.23 -12.28
N ALA A 34 6.10 4.34 -11.84
CA ALA A 34 4.66 4.44 -11.65
C ALA A 34 3.91 4.26 -12.98
N ASP A 35 4.44 4.77 -14.09
CA ASP A 35 3.87 4.64 -15.42
C ASP A 35 4.03 3.23 -16.02
N VAL A 36 5.08 2.50 -15.63
CA VAL A 36 5.24 1.08 -15.95
C VAL A 36 4.22 0.27 -15.17
N LEU A 37 4.13 0.47 -13.85
CA LEU A 37 3.21 -0.29 -13.00
C LEU A 37 1.74 0.02 -13.28
N ARG A 38 1.40 1.25 -13.66
CA ARG A 38 0.06 1.63 -14.14
C ARG A 38 -0.42 0.75 -15.28
N VAL A 39 0.39 0.60 -16.33
CA VAL A 39 0.03 -0.21 -17.49
C VAL A 39 -0.02 -1.70 -17.12
N ARG A 40 0.96 -2.18 -16.34
CA ARG A 40 0.97 -3.58 -15.91
C ARG A 40 -0.24 -3.91 -15.04
N TYR A 41 -0.61 -3.01 -14.12
CA TYR A 41 -1.79 -3.16 -13.27
C TYR A 41 -3.06 -3.31 -14.11
N TRP A 42 -3.23 -2.43 -15.11
CA TRP A 42 -4.32 -2.52 -16.08
C TRP A 42 -4.31 -3.85 -16.86
N TYR A 43 -3.17 -4.20 -17.46
CA TYR A 43 -3.02 -5.43 -18.26
C TYR A 43 -3.36 -6.69 -17.44
N GLU A 44 -2.82 -6.79 -16.23
CA GLU A 44 -3.09 -7.92 -15.33
C GLU A 44 -4.55 -7.96 -14.87
N GLY A 45 -5.18 -6.79 -14.73
CA GLY A 45 -6.62 -6.69 -14.49
C GLY A 45 -7.47 -7.22 -15.64
N LEU A 46 -7.05 -7.01 -16.88
CA LEU A 46 -7.70 -7.61 -18.05
C LEU A 46 -7.50 -9.12 -18.07
N ARG A 47 -6.27 -9.59 -17.82
CA ARG A 47 -5.92 -11.02 -17.76
C ARG A 47 -6.82 -11.77 -16.77
N GLN A 48 -6.99 -11.21 -15.58
CA GLN A 48 -7.86 -11.77 -14.53
C GLN A 48 -9.33 -11.79 -14.93
N ARG A 49 -9.87 -10.65 -15.39
CA ARG A 49 -11.31 -10.53 -15.68
C ARG A 49 -11.77 -11.30 -16.91
N THR A 50 -10.87 -11.56 -17.85
CA THR A 50 -11.16 -12.33 -19.07
C THR A 50 -10.78 -13.81 -18.95
N GLY A 51 -9.98 -14.19 -17.95
CA GLY A 51 -9.40 -15.53 -17.84
C GLY A 51 -8.35 -15.86 -18.93
N LEU A 52 -7.94 -14.88 -19.74
CA LEU A 52 -7.02 -15.11 -20.87
C LEU A 52 -5.57 -14.97 -20.42
N ALA A 53 -4.85 -16.09 -20.32
CA ALA A 53 -3.54 -16.14 -19.69
C ALA A 53 -2.39 -15.45 -20.46
N THR A 54 -2.49 -15.24 -21.77
CA THR A 54 -1.37 -14.77 -22.60
C THR A 54 -1.69 -13.48 -23.34
N ALA A 55 -0.64 -12.69 -23.61
CA ALA A 55 -0.72 -11.47 -24.43
C ALA A 55 -1.37 -11.75 -25.79
N TYR A 56 -1.04 -12.89 -26.40
CA TYR A 56 -1.60 -13.35 -27.66
C TYR A 56 -3.13 -13.55 -27.58
N LYS A 57 -3.61 -14.25 -26.54
CA LYS A 57 -5.05 -14.49 -26.35
C LYS A 57 -5.81 -13.19 -26.11
N LEU A 58 -5.23 -12.27 -25.35
CA LEU A 58 -5.82 -10.94 -25.14
C LEU A 58 -5.87 -10.13 -26.45
N GLU A 59 -4.80 -10.13 -27.24
CA GLU A 59 -4.77 -9.48 -28.55
C GLU A 59 -5.84 -10.04 -29.49
N GLN A 60 -5.96 -11.37 -29.56
CA GLN A 60 -6.99 -12.05 -30.36
C GLN A 60 -8.41 -11.68 -29.91
N HIS A 61 -8.61 -11.51 -28.61
CA HIS A 61 -9.92 -11.18 -28.06
C HIS A 61 -10.32 -9.72 -28.33
N PHE A 62 -9.40 -8.77 -28.12
CA PHE A 62 -9.72 -7.33 -28.20
C PHE A 62 -9.49 -6.71 -29.58
N GLU A 63 -8.60 -7.28 -30.38
CA GLU A 63 -8.21 -6.81 -31.71
C GLU A 63 -8.16 -7.97 -32.74
N PRO A 64 -9.23 -8.77 -32.91
CA PRO A 64 -9.26 -9.90 -33.85
C PRO A 64 -8.96 -9.48 -35.30
N GLU A 65 -9.24 -8.24 -35.66
CA GLU A 65 -8.88 -7.63 -36.94
C GLU A 65 -7.37 -7.68 -37.21
N SER A 66 -6.53 -7.64 -36.18
CA SER A 66 -5.07 -7.68 -36.30
C SER A 66 -4.53 -9.04 -36.76
N PHE A 67 -5.38 -10.07 -36.79
CA PHE A 67 -5.03 -11.43 -37.22
C PHE A 67 -5.52 -11.76 -38.64
N ARG A 68 -6.31 -10.87 -39.26
CA ARG A 68 -6.72 -11.05 -40.65
C ARG A 68 -5.53 -10.70 -41.55
N LYS A 69 -5.16 -11.61 -42.47
CA LYS A 69 -4.11 -11.35 -43.46
C LYS A 69 -4.54 -10.17 -44.34
N ARG A 70 -3.83 -9.05 -44.25
CA ARG A 70 -3.81 -8.02 -45.30
C ARG A 70 -2.40 -8.02 -45.90
N ASP A 71 -2.33 -8.25 -47.20
CA ASP A 71 -1.20 -7.91 -48.07
C ASP A 71 0.18 -8.42 -47.59
N GLY A 72 0.28 -9.66 -47.11
CA GLY A 72 1.56 -10.32 -46.81
C GLY A 72 2.37 -9.74 -45.62
N ILE A 73 1.92 -8.64 -45.01
CA ILE A 73 2.62 -8.00 -43.89
C ILE A 73 2.14 -8.62 -42.57
N THR A 74 3.06 -9.24 -41.84
CA THR A 74 2.77 -9.79 -40.52
C THR A 74 2.59 -8.62 -39.54
N SER A 75 1.36 -8.35 -39.10
CA SER A 75 1.06 -7.37 -38.05
C SER A 75 1.98 -7.60 -36.84
N ASN A 76 2.58 -6.52 -36.33
CA ASN A 76 3.64 -6.52 -35.32
C ASN A 76 3.17 -7.14 -33.99
N ARG A 77 3.33 -8.47 -33.85
CA ARG A 77 2.82 -9.38 -32.79
C ARG A 77 3.28 -9.09 -31.34
N CYS A 78 3.96 -7.97 -31.11
CA CYS A 78 4.58 -7.64 -29.83
C CYS A 78 3.83 -6.55 -29.06
N LYS A 79 2.73 -6.00 -29.60
CA LYS A 79 1.98 -4.89 -28.97
C LYS A 79 1.51 -5.24 -27.56
N TRP A 80 0.81 -6.36 -27.39
CA TRP A 80 0.30 -6.79 -26.10
C TRP A 80 1.38 -7.29 -25.15
N GLN A 81 2.49 -7.82 -25.68
CA GLN A 81 3.67 -8.13 -24.86
C GLN A 81 4.32 -6.86 -24.30
N ARG A 82 4.35 -5.76 -25.08
CA ARG A 82 4.82 -4.45 -24.60
C ARG A 82 3.88 -3.87 -23.53
N TYR A 83 2.58 -4.13 -23.60
CA TYR A 83 1.64 -3.77 -22.52
C TYR A 83 1.85 -4.61 -21.26
N ALA A 84 2.02 -5.93 -21.40
CA ALA A 84 2.34 -6.83 -20.29
C ALA A 84 3.63 -6.42 -19.55
N ALA A 85 4.62 -5.94 -20.31
CA ALA A 85 5.87 -5.41 -19.76
C ALA A 85 5.77 -3.96 -19.26
N GLY A 86 4.64 -3.27 -19.46
CA GLY A 86 4.44 -1.86 -19.11
C GLY A 86 5.28 -0.88 -19.91
N ARG A 87 5.82 -1.29 -21.06
CA ARG A 87 6.70 -0.47 -21.90
C ARG A 87 5.90 0.58 -22.68
N HIS A 88 4.69 0.24 -23.10
CA HIS A 88 3.82 1.10 -23.91
C HIS A 88 2.50 1.34 -23.18
N THR A 89 1.83 2.47 -23.42
CA THR A 89 0.46 2.73 -22.95
C THR A 89 -0.51 2.52 -24.11
N PRO A 90 -1.67 1.87 -23.90
CA PRO A 90 -2.68 1.79 -24.95
C PRO A 90 -3.16 3.19 -25.34
N GLN A 91 -3.41 3.39 -26.63
CA GLN A 91 -4.00 4.64 -27.11
C GLN A 91 -5.43 4.80 -26.56
N ALA A 92 -5.88 6.05 -26.39
CA ALA A 92 -7.18 6.36 -25.79
C ALA A 92 -8.35 5.62 -26.47
N LYS A 93 -8.37 5.58 -27.81
CA LYS A 93 -9.40 4.86 -28.59
C LYS A 93 -9.43 3.36 -28.30
N LEU A 94 -8.26 2.72 -28.17
CA LEU A 94 -8.18 1.30 -27.80
C LEU A 94 -8.62 1.08 -26.36
N ALA A 95 -8.15 1.92 -25.43
CA ALA A 95 -8.51 1.81 -24.02
C ALA A 95 -10.03 1.95 -23.80
N ALA A 96 -10.69 2.89 -24.49
CA ALA A 96 -12.14 3.05 -24.46
C ALA A 96 -12.89 1.83 -25.04
N ARG A 97 -12.41 1.28 -26.17
CA ARG A 97 -12.97 0.04 -26.75
C ARG A 97 -12.87 -1.15 -25.78
N ILE A 98 -11.75 -1.29 -25.09
CA ILE A 98 -11.53 -2.36 -24.11
C ILE A 98 -12.45 -2.13 -22.90
N ASP A 99 -12.59 -0.89 -22.43
CA ASP A 99 -13.47 -0.58 -21.30
C ASP A 99 -14.94 -0.89 -21.56
N ALA A 100 -15.42 -0.64 -22.78
CA ALA A 100 -16.77 -1.04 -23.19
C ALA A 100 -17.01 -2.57 -23.09
N ARG A 101 -15.95 -3.39 -23.18
CA ARG A 101 -16.03 -4.85 -23.02
C ARG A 101 -15.66 -5.34 -21.61
N VAL A 102 -14.81 -4.59 -20.92
CA VAL A 102 -14.36 -4.87 -19.55
C VAL A 102 -14.49 -3.59 -18.71
N PRO A 103 -15.70 -3.30 -18.20
CA PRO A 103 -16.01 -2.04 -17.53
C PRO A 103 -15.07 -1.75 -16.35
N GLY A 104 -14.62 -0.50 -16.26
CA GLY A 104 -13.72 -0.01 -15.22
C GLY A 104 -12.23 -0.25 -15.50
N SER A 105 -11.87 -0.90 -16.61
CA SER A 105 -10.46 -1.01 -17.02
C SER A 105 -9.83 0.36 -17.33
N LEU A 106 -10.58 1.29 -17.90
CA LEU A 106 -10.10 2.65 -18.15
C LEU A 106 -9.88 3.40 -16.83
N GLN A 107 -10.79 3.22 -15.86
CA GLN A 107 -10.65 3.80 -14.52
C GLN A 107 -9.37 3.32 -13.82
N GLU A 108 -9.05 2.03 -13.90
CA GLU A 108 -7.79 1.48 -13.36
C GLU A 108 -6.57 2.11 -14.05
N LEU A 109 -6.61 2.25 -15.38
CA LEU A 109 -5.50 2.80 -16.16
C LEU A 109 -5.29 4.30 -15.93
N GLN A 110 -6.36 5.04 -15.63
CA GLN A 110 -6.35 6.50 -15.43
C GLN A 110 -6.39 6.92 -13.96
N HIS A 111 -6.31 5.95 -13.03
CA HIS A 111 -6.46 6.20 -11.60
C HIS A 111 -5.51 7.30 -11.10
N PRO A 112 -5.99 8.28 -10.30
CA PRO A 112 -5.17 9.42 -9.85
C PRO A 112 -3.89 9.02 -9.11
N LEU A 113 -3.91 7.90 -8.38
CA LEU A 113 -2.74 7.37 -7.67
C LEU A 113 -1.47 7.30 -8.54
N TRP A 114 -1.59 6.96 -9.82
CA TRP A 114 -0.41 6.83 -10.68
C TRP A 114 0.33 8.15 -10.88
N ALA A 115 -0.38 9.28 -10.87
CA ALA A 115 0.22 10.60 -11.00
C ALA A 115 0.97 11.01 -9.71
N ILE A 116 0.37 10.78 -8.54
CA ILE A 116 0.96 11.17 -7.24
C ILE A 116 2.17 10.29 -6.85
N LEU A 117 2.28 9.08 -7.42
CA LEU A 117 3.40 8.15 -7.19
C LEU A 117 4.63 8.38 -8.09
N LYS A 118 4.55 9.29 -9.07
CA LYS A 118 5.70 9.65 -9.91
C LYS A 118 6.83 10.22 -9.05
N HIS A 119 8.08 10.08 -9.50
CA HIS A 119 9.23 10.64 -8.78
C HIS A 119 9.08 12.15 -8.59
N GLN A 120 8.62 12.83 -9.65
CA GLN A 120 8.25 14.24 -9.64
C GLN A 120 6.79 14.35 -10.10
N PRO A 121 5.82 14.42 -9.17
CA PRO A 121 4.43 14.73 -9.52
C PRO A 121 4.34 16.12 -10.16
N SER A 122 3.46 16.30 -11.14
CA SER A 122 3.23 17.63 -11.71
C SER A 122 2.56 18.56 -10.70
N ARG A 123 2.71 19.88 -10.86
CA ARG A 123 1.97 20.88 -10.06
C ARG A 123 0.45 20.64 -10.08
N THR A 124 -0.09 20.28 -11.25
CA THR A 124 -1.52 19.94 -11.41
C THR A 124 -1.96 18.72 -10.62
N THR A 125 -1.03 17.82 -10.25
CA THR A 125 -1.32 16.65 -9.42
C THR A 125 -1.68 17.05 -7.97
N LEU A 126 -1.22 18.22 -7.51
CA LEU A 126 -1.54 18.78 -6.19
C LEU A 126 -2.71 19.76 -6.22
N SER A 127 -3.52 19.76 -7.30
CA SER A 127 -4.77 20.52 -7.35
C SER A 127 -5.90 19.78 -6.62
N GLU A 128 -6.88 20.51 -6.08
CA GLU A 128 -8.07 19.91 -5.47
C GLU A 128 -8.90 19.08 -6.46
N ALA A 129 -8.83 19.40 -7.76
CA ALA A 129 -9.45 18.60 -8.82
C ALA A 129 -8.95 17.13 -8.82
N PHE A 130 -7.77 16.85 -8.26
CA PHE A 130 -7.32 15.48 -8.00
C PHE A 130 -8.29 14.73 -7.07
N LEU A 131 -8.71 15.36 -5.98
CA LEU A 131 -9.56 14.75 -4.95
C LEU A 131 -10.98 14.52 -5.45
N GLN A 132 -11.47 15.40 -6.32
CA GLN A 132 -12.79 15.29 -6.97
C GLN A 132 -12.88 14.12 -7.98
N ARG A 133 -11.75 13.52 -8.35
CA ARG A 133 -11.71 12.32 -9.23
C ARG A 133 -11.74 11.00 -8.47
N LEU A 134 -11.66 11.04 -7.14
CA LEU A 134 -11.70 9.85 -6.29
C LEU A 134 -13.14 9.33 -6.16
N LYS A 135 -13.30 8.09 -5.71
CA LYS A 135 -14.65 7.52 -5.49
C LYS A 135 -15.48 8.27 -4.44
N PRO A 136 -16.84 8.23 -4.54
CA PRO A 136 -17.72 8.99 -3.66
C PRO A 136 -17.54 8.72 -2.17
N ASP A 137 -17.24 7.48 -1.78
CA ASP A 137 -16.98 7.09 -0.39
C ASP A 137 -15.75 7.80 0.21
N VAL A 138 -14.71 7.98 -0.60
CA VAL A 138 -13.52 8.75 -0.24
C VAL A 138 -13.80 10.25 -0.28
N GLN A 139 -14.55 10.75 -1.27
CA GLN A 139 -14.95 12.16 -1.32
C GLN A 139 -15.77 12.56 -0.08
N ALA A 140 -16.70 11.73 0.37
CA ALA A 140 -17.51 11.97 1.57
C ALA A 140 -16.69 12.03 2.88
N VAL A 141 -15.44 11.57 2.86
CA VAL A 141 -14.48 11.74 3.97
C VAL A 141 -13.66 13.02 3.82
N LEU A 142 -13.42 13.44 2.58
CA LEU A 142 -12.56 14.57 2.20
C LEU A 142 -13.30 15.91 2.17
N PHE A 143 -14.61 15.88 2.00
CA PHE A 143 -15.45 17.05 1.93
C PHE A 143 -16.57 16.94 2.95
N GLU A 144 -16.91 18.06 3.57
CA GLU A 144 -17.99 18.18 4.54
C GLU A 144 -19.02 19.20 4.06
N PRO A 145 -20.32 18.95 4.30
CA PRO A 145 -21.36 19.90 3.98
C PRO A 145 -21.28 21.11 4.92
N VAL A 146 -21.51 22.29 4.37
CA VAL A 146 -21.58 23.57 5.10
C VAL A 146 -22.83 24.29 4.67
N GLY A 147 -23.45 24.98 5.64
CA GLY A 147 -24.69 25.73 5.43
C GLY A 147 -25.93 24.96 5.89
N GLY A 148 -27.09 25.58 5.64
CA GLY A 148 -28.41 25.07 5.98
C GLY A 148 -29.14 24.53 4.75
N ILE A 149 -30.16 25.24 4.28
CA ILE A 149 -30.99 24.84 3.12
C ILE A 149 -30.14 24.78 1.83
N GLU A 150 -29.20 25.70 1.66
CA GLU A 150 -28.22 25.67 0.57
C GLU A 150 -26.90 25.04 1.05
N VAL A 151 -26.79 23.72 0.88
CA VAL A 151 -25.58 22.99 1.24
C VAL A 151 -24.54 23.14 0.13
N TYR A 152 -23.39 23.74 0.47
CA TYR A 152 -22.19 23.63 -0.35
C TYR A 152 -21.16 22.73 0.35
N TRP A 153 -20.26 22.16 -0.44
CA TRP A 153 -19.24 21.23 0.05
C TRP A 153 -17.91 21.94 0.17
N GLN A 154 -17.30 21.87 1.36
CA GLN A 154 -15.96 22.40 1.59
C GLN A 154 -14.97 21.29 1.95
N ARG A 155 -13.68 21.62 1.87
CA ARG A 155 -12.60 20.72 2.29
C ARG A 155 -12.68 20.43 3.78
N ALA A 156 -12.81 19.16 4.16
CA ALA A 156 -12.75 18.74 5.54
C ALA A 156 -11.33 18.92 6.12
N ARG A 157 -11.24 19.34 7.38
CA ARG A 157 -9.96 19.51 8.07
C ARG A 157 -9.20 18.18 8.21
N VAL A 158 -7.92 18.20 7.84
CA VAL A 158 -7.01 17.05 8.04
C VAL A 158 -6.83 16.77 9.53
N SER A 159 -7.40 15.65 9.98
CA SER A 159 -7.41 15.21 11.37
C SER A 159 -7.15 13.70 11.48
N VAL A 160 -6.82 13.22 12.68
CA VAL A 160 -6.68 11.78 12.94
C VAL A 160 -7.99 11.03 12.67
N VAL A 161 -9.14 11.67 12.90
CA VAL A 161 -10.46 11.09 12.60
C VAL A 161 -10.63 10.89 11.11
N LEU A 162 -10.27 11.89 10.30
CA LEU A 162 -10.29 11.80 8.83
C LEU A 162 -9.38 10.66 8.34
N MET A 163 -8.15 10.60 8.84
CA MET A 163 -7.19 9.54 8.49
C MET A 163 -7.74 8.14 8.82
N ARG A 164 -8.32 7.97 10.02
CA ARG A 164 -8.98 6.72 10.44
C ARG A 164 -10.19 6.35 9.58
N LYS A 165 -10.94 7.33 9.07
CA LYS A 165 -12.04 7.08 8.12
C LYS A 165 -11.49 6.55 6.78
N LEU A 166 -10.38 7.10 6.27
CA LEU A 166 -9.71 6.60 5.06
C LEU A 166 -9.12 5.20 5.26
N GLU A 167 -8.49 4.94 6.40
CA GLU A 167 -8.01 3.59 6.76
C GLU A 167 -9.15 2.56 6.80
N ARG A 168 -10.36 2.95 7.20
CA ARG A 168 -11.53 2.07 7.21
C ARG A 168 -12.00 1.68 5.80
N ILE A 169 -11.75 2.53 4.81
CA ILE A 169 -12.05 2.23 3.40
C ILE A 169 -10.97 1.31 2.82
N ALA A 170 -9.69 1.61 3.10
CA ALA A 170 -8.52 0.84 2.65
C ALA A 170 -8.55 0.46 1.15
N SER A 171 -8.95 1.41 0.31
CA SER A 171 -9.01 1.26 -1.15
C SER A 171 -7.84 1.97 -1.85
N LEU A 172 -7.72 1.75 -3.16
CA LEU A 172 -6.75 2.48 -4.00
C LEU A 172 -6.99 4.00 -3.95
N ASP A 173 -8.25 4.42 -3.92
CA ASP A 173 -8.66 5.82 -3.77
C ASP A 173 -8.29 6.39 -2.39
N ALA A 174 -8.50 5.62 -1.31
CA ALA A 174 -8.11 6.04 0.03
C ALA A 174 -6.59 6.22 0.14
N LEU A 175 -5.82 5.32 -0.47
CA LEU A 175 -4.37 5.42 -0.55
C LEU A 175 -3.92 6.64 -1.38
N ALA A 176 -4.62 6.95 -2.48
CA ALA A 176 -4.38 8.14 -3.27
C ALA A 176 -4.64 9.43 -2.48
N ALA A 177 -5.76 9.48 -1.74
CA ALA A 177 -6.11 10.60 -0.87
C ALA A 177 -5.05 10.82 0.22
N LEU A 178 -4.67 9.75 0.95
CA LEU A 178 -3.64 9.83 1.99
C LEU A 178 -2.28 10.28 1.43
N THR A 179 -1.89 9.79 0.25
CA THR A 179 -0.63 10.17 -0.40
C THR A 179 -0.64 11.62 -0.85
N TRP A 180 -1.78 12.11 -1.36
CA TRP A 180 -1.96 13.51 -1.72
C TRP A 180 -1.88 14.41 -0.48
N LEU A 181 -2.61 14.04 0.59
CA LEU A 181 -2.60 14.73 1.88
C LEU A 181 -1.20 14.79 2.50
N LEU A 182 -0.40 13.72 2.38
CA LEU A 182 0.98 13.71 2.86
C LEU A 182 1.82 14.80 2.18
N ARG A 183 1.70 14.93 0.85
CA ARG A 183 2.44 15.93 0.09
C ARG A 183 1.98 17.35 0.41
N GLU A 184 0.68 17.56 0.59
CA GLU A 184 0.13 18.83 1.06
C GLU A 184 0.68 19.19 2.45
N ALA A 185 0.66 18.25 3.42
CA ALA A 185 1.18 18.49 4.76
C ALA A 185 2.68 18.85 4.75
N ILE A 186 3.47 18.26 3.85
CA ILE A 186 4.87 18.62 3.63
C ILE A 186 5.00 20.04 3.09
N ALA A 187 4.21 20.41 2.08
CA ALA A 187 4.22 21.75 1.49
C ALA A 187 3.84 22.83 2.53
N LEU A 188 2.96 22.50 3.47
CA LEU A 188 2.55 23.37 4.57
C LEU A 188 3.48 23.33 5.79
N GLY A 189 4.56 22.53 5.77
CA GLY A 189 5.48 22.37 6.90
C GLY A 189 4.87 21.69 8.14
N ASN A 190 3.72 21.02 8.02
CA ASN A 190 3.02 20.40 9.14
C ASN A 190 3.60 19.02 9.48
N ARG A 191 4.74 19.01 10.16
CA ARG A 191 5.49 17.79 10.51
C ARG A 191 4.64 16.72 11.21
N LYS A 192 3.80 17.13 12.16
CA LYS A 192 2.95 16.21 12.94
C LYS A 192 1.96 15.47 12.05
N ASN A 193 1.32 16.16 11.10
CA ASN A 193 0.43 15.51 10.15
C ASN A 193 1.20 14.68 9.13
N THR A 194 2.37 15.12 8.68
CA THR A 194 3.25 14.37 7.78
C THR A 194 3.60 12.98 8.34
N GLU A 195 4.03 12.90 9.61
CA GLU A 195 4.34 11.62 10.27
C GLU A 195 3.08 10.73 10.41
N ARG A 196 1.95 11.32 10.83
CA ARG A 196 0.68 10.60 10.98
C ARG A 196 0.14 10.05 9.66
N LEU A 197 0.24 10.83 8.58
CA LEU A 197 -0.20 10.44 7.24
C LEU A 197 0.67 9.32 6.69
N ALA A 198 1.99 9.37 6.89
CA ALA A 198 2.87 8.26 6.52
C ALA A 198 2.51 6.98 7.27
N HIS A 199 2.18 7.07 8.56
CA HIS A 199 1.68 5.93 9.32
C HIS A 199 0.36 5.38 8.77
N SER A 200 -0.64 6.23 8.49
CA SER A 200 -1.92 5.78 7.89
C SER A 200 -1.74 5.18 6.49
N ILE A 201 -0.81 5.69 5.67
CA ILE A 201 -0.44 5.09 4.39
C ILE A 201 0.12 3.69 4.63
N TYR A 202 1.07 3.53 5.56
CA TYR A 202 1.64 2.24 5.91
C TYR A 202 0.55 1.25 6.38
N THR A 203 -0.37 1.68 7.25
CA THR A 203 -1.53 0.88 7.69
C THR A 203 -2.37 0.39 6.51
N VAL A 204 -2.74 1.27 5.58
CA VAL A 204 -3.51 0.88 4.39
C VAL A 204 -2.72 -0.10 3.52
N LEU A 205 -1.42 0.11 3.36
CA LEU A 205 -0.55 -0.81 2.62
C LEU A 205 -0.46 -2.20 3.27
N LEU A 206 -0.44 -2.30 4.60
CA LEU A 206 -0.51 -3.58 5.29
C LEU A 206 -1.86 -4.27 5.05
N ILE A 207 -2.95 -3.51 5.08
CA ILE A 207 -4.30 -4.04 4.88
C ILE A 207 -4.46 -4.62 3.46
N MET A 208 -4.05 -3.89 2.42
CA MET A 208 -4.34 -4.24 1.03
C MET A 208 -3.17 -4.84 0.24
N GLY A 209 -1.93 -4.77 0.75
CA GLY A 209 -0.71 -5.07 -0.02
C GLY A 209 -0.67 -6.46 -0.62
N ILE A 210 -1.11 -7.49 0.11
CA ILE A 210 -1.19 -8.88 -0.38
C ILE A 210 -2.20 -9.05 -1.52
N GLU A 211 -3.25 -8.22 -1.59
CA GLU A 211 -4.25 -8.33 -2.66
C GLU A 211 -3.70 -7.91 -4.03
N TRP A 212 -2.64 -7.08 -4.07
CA TRP A 212 -1.91 -6.81 -5.31
C TRP A 212 -1.16 -8.02 -5.85
N GLN A 213 -0.97 -9.07 -5.04
CA GLN A 213 -0.34 -10.29 -5.49
C GLN A 213 -1.25 -11.10 -6.41
N ASN A 214 -2.57 -10.90 -6.36
CA ASN A 214 -3.47 -11.46 -7.37
C ASN A 214 -3.00 -11.05 -8.79
N ARG A 215 -2.48 -9.82 -8.93
CA ARG A 215 -1.95 -9.26 -10.19
C ARG A 215 -0.44 -9.45 -10.35
N GLU A 216 0.22 -10.20 -9.46
CA GLU A 216 1.70 -10.36 -9.44
C GLU A 216 2.47 -9.03 -9.35
N LEU A 217 1.86 -8.02 -8.73
CA LEU A 217 2.38 -6.65 -8.64
C LEU A 217 2.60 -6.16 -7.20
N ALA A 218 2.41 -7.01 -6.19
CA ALA A 218 2.53 -6.61 -4.79
C ALA A 218 3.91 -6.02 -4.46
N GLU A 219 5.00 -6.78 -4.64
CA GLU A 219 6.35 -6.30 -4.33
C GLU A 219 6.73 -5.01 -5.08
N PRO A 220 6.57 -4.89 -6.42
CA PRO A 220 6.98 -3.66 -7.10
C PRO A 220 6.12 -2.44 -6.71
N LEU A 221 4.83 -2.62 -6.41
CA LEU A 221 3.99 -1.53 -5.91
C LEU A 221 4.40 -1.12 -4.49
N LEU A 222 4.54 -2.09 -3.57
CA LEU A 222 5.00 -1.83 -2.20
C LEU A 222 6.39 -1.19 -2.18
N LYS A 223 7.30 -1.65 -3.04
CA LYS A 223 8.63 -1.05 -3.21
C LYS A 223 8.54 0.42 -3.64
N LEU A 224 7.57 0.78 -4.49
CA LEU A 224 7.39 2.16 -4.93
C LEU A 224 7.01 3.07 -3.75
N PHE A 225 6.11 2.62 -2.86
CA PHE A 225 5.75 3.35 -1.64
C PHE A 225 6.91 3.41 -0.65
N ALA A 226 7.59 2.29 -0.41
CA ALA A 226 8.75 2.19 0.47
C ALA A 226 9.88 3.16 0.09
N TYR A 227 10.10 3.38 -1.21
CA TYR A 227 11.17 4.26 -1.69
C TYR A 227 10.76 5.73 -1.86
N ARG A 228 9.51 5.99 -2.28
CA ARG A 228 9.11 7.35 -2.72
C ARG A 228 8.18 8.06 -1.76
N ILE A 229 7.39 7.34 -0.97
CA ILE A 229 6.28 7.90 -0.20
C ILE A 229 6.52 7.81 1.29
N LEU A 230 6.72 6.61 1.83
CA LEU A 230 6.91 6.40 3.27
C LEU A 230 8.10 7.17 3.85
N PRO A 231 9.25 7.29 3.15
CA PRO A 231 10.37 8.08 3.66
C PRO A 231 10.04 9.55 3.91
N LEU A 232 9.08 10.12 3.16
CA LEU A 232 8.71 11.54 3.25
C LEU A 232 8.11 11.92 4.61
N GLY A 233 7.54 10.95 5.34
CA GLY A 233 7.04 11.15 6.70
C GLY A 233 7.86 10.43 7.77
N SER A 234 9.14 10.18 7.52
CA SER A 234 10.01 9.62 8.54
C SER A 234 10.23 10.63 9.68
N PRO A 235 10.20 10.19 10.95
CA PRO A 235 10.55 11.04 12.08
C PRO A 235 12.00 11.57 11.98
N PRO A 236 12.36 12.63 12.73
CA PRO A 236 13.72 13.16 12.72
C PRO A 236 14.77 12.08 13.06
N HIS A 237 15.91 12.13 12.36
CA HIS A 237 17.03 11.18 12.48
C HIS A 237 16.70 9.71 12.19
N ARG A 238 15.52 9.42 11.63
CA ARG A 238 15.08 8.08 11.26
C ARG A 238 14.84 8.00 9.76
N ARG A 239 15.24 6.88 9.14
CA ARG A 239 14.95 6.57 7.74
C ARG A 239 14.19 5.26 7.65
N PHE A 240 13.03 5.29 7.00
CA PHE A 240 12.26 4.07 6.70
C PHE A 240 13.13 3.06 5.94
N CYS A 241 13.16 1.80 6.38
CA CYS A 241 14.10 0.81 5.85
C CYS A 241 13.46 -0.50 5.33
N MET A 242 12.14 -0.65 5.40
CA MET A 242 11.49 -1.88 4.92
C MET A 242 11.52 -1.95 3.39
N SER A 243 11.86 -3.11 2.86
CA SER A 243 11.72 -3.40 1.43
C SER A 243 10.25 -3.70 1.07
N GLY A 244 9.94 -3.68 -0.23
CA GLY A 244 8.62 -4.12 -0.70
C GLY A 244 8.30 -5.59 -0.35
N ARG A 245 9.32 -6.41 -0.05
CA ARG A 245 9.15 -7.80 0.40
C ARG A 245 8.77 -7.86 1.87
N ASP A 246 9.47 -7.12 2.72
CA ASP A 246 9.19 -7.07 4.16
C ASP A 246 7.76 -6.58 4.40
N MET A 247 7.34 -5.56 3.64
CA MET A 247 5.97 -5.05 3.68
C MET A 247 4.94 -6.07 3.21
N LEU A 248 5.26 -6.88 2.19
CA LEU A 248 4.35 -7.92 1.69
C LEU A 248 4.19 -9.05 2.69
N GLU A 249 5.27 -9.49 3.32
CA GLU A 249 5.25 -10.48 4.40
C GLU A 249 4.42 -9.96 5.59
N CYS A 250 4.60 -8.70 5.98
CA CYS A 250 3.78 -8.07 7.04
C CYS A 250 2.30 -7.98 6.64
N SER A 251 2.01 -7.61 5.38
CA SER A 251 0.63 -7.56 4.86
C SER A 251 -0.03 -8.94 4.84
N ALA A 252 0.70 -9.96 4.41
CA ALA A 252 0.21 -11.34 4.40
C ALA A 252 -0.03 -11.86 5.83
N ALA A 253 0.91 -11.62 6.75
CA ALA A 253 0.77 -11.99 8.15
C ALA A 253 -0.48 -11.37 8.77
N LEU A 254 -0.69 -10.05 8.62
CA LEU A 254 -1.89 -9.37 9.10
C LEU A 254 -3.17 -10.03 8.58
N ASN A 255 -3.22 -10.29 7.27
CA ASN A 255 -4.38 -10.86 6.61
C ASN A 255 -4.65 -12.32 7.01
N LEU A 256 -3.62 -13.09 7.38
CA LEU A 256 -3.76 -14.45 7.90
C LEU A 256 -4.20 -14.46 9.37
N ILE A 257 -3.63 -13.58 10.21
CA ILE A 257 -3.96 -13.45 11.64
C ILE A 257 -5.45 -13.16 11.84
N VAL A 258 -6.08 -12.42 10.92
CA VAL A 258 -7.55 -12.19 10.93
C VAL A 258 -8.31 -13.49 11.20
N TYR A 259 -7.96 -14.58 10.52
CA TYR A 259 -8.67 -15.88 10.63
C TYR A 259 -8.31 -16.69 11.89
N GLN A 260 -7.33 -16.24 12.66
CA GLN A 260 -6.98 -16.81 13.95
C GLN A 260 -7.75 -16.14 15.10
N THR A 261 -8.28 -14.93 14.87
CA THR A 261 -9.12 -14.21 15.85
C THR A 261 -10.48 -14.87 16.07
N THR A 262 -11.10 -14.59 17.21
CA THR A 262 -12.47 -15.06 17.53
C THR A 262 -13.51 -14.60 16.50
N GLU A 263 -13.40 -13.35 16.03
CA GLU A 263 -14.29 -12.78 15.02
C GLU A 263 -14.04 -13.38 13.62
N GLY A 264 -12.78 -13.67 13.29
CA GLY A 264 -12.41 -14.14 11.96
C GLY A 264 -12.51 -15.64 11.73
N LYS A 265 -12.72 -16.45 12.78
CA LYS A 265 -13.05 -17.88 12.65
C LYS A 265 -14.41 -18.14 11.98
N ARG A 266 -15.20 -17.10 11.69
CA ARG A 266 -16.48 -17.17 10.97
C ARG A 266 -16.28 -17.51 9.49
N ARG A 267 -17.19 -18.31 8.90
CA ARG A 267 -17.17 -18.61 7.46
C ARG A 267 -17.57 -17.37 6.67
N GLY A 268 -16.64 -16.88 5.85
CA GLY A 268 -16.87 -15.80 4.87
C GLY A 268 -16.90 -14.41 5.49
N LEU A 269 -15.76 -13.71 5.46
CA LEU A 269 -15.68 -12.30 5.83
C LEU A 269 -15.72 -11.44 4.56
N THR A 270 -16.59 -10.42 4.56
CA THR A 270 -16.52 -9.34 3.57
C THR A 270 -15.22 -8.55 3.72
N TRP A 271 -14.83 -7.80 2.68
CA TRP A 271 -13.67 -6.91 2.75
C TRP A 271 -13.75 -5.95 3.94
N LEU A 272 -14.90 -5.30 4.14
CA LEU A 272 -15.09 -4.34 5.23
C LEU A 272 -14.97 -4.99 6.62
N GLN A 273 -15.44 -6.23 6.79
CA GLN A 273 -15.26 -6.98 8.04
C GLN A 273 -13.78 -7.34 8.27
N ARG A 274 -13.05 -7.77 7.22
CA ARG A 274 -11.61 -8.01 7.31
C ARG A 274 -10.86 -6.74 7.69
N VAL A 275 -11.16 -5.61 7.04
CA VAL A 275 -10.56 -4.29 7.36
C VAL A 275 -10.85 -3.89 8.80
N HIS A 276 -12.08 -4.10 9.29
CA HIS A 276 -12.43 -3.83 10.68
C HIS A 276 -11.54 -4.61 11.66
N ILE A 277 -11.41 -5.92 11.49
CA ILE A 277 -10.59 -6.78 12.35
C ILE A 277 -9.11 -6.36 12.26
N MET A 278 -8.56 -6.19 11.05
CA MET A 278 -7.18 -5.77 10.84
C MET A 278 -6.86 -4.44 11.55
N ARG A 279 -7.76 -3.47 11.49
CA ARG A 279 -7.57 -2.18 12.17
C ARG A 279 -7.60 -2.32 13.69
N ARG A 280 -8.42 -3.22 14.24
CA ARG A 280 -8.43 -3.49 15.69
C ARG A 280 -7.13 -4.15 16.16
N LEU A 281 -6.62 -5.10 15.36
CA LEU A 281 -5.31 -5.73 15.59
C LEU A 281 -4.19 -4.68 15.60
N LEU A 282 -4.13 -3.83 14.56
CA LEU A 282 -3.12 -2.77 14.44
C LEU A 282 -3.28 -1.63 15.46
N ALA A 283 -4.47 -1.46 16.06
CA ALA A 283 -4.74 -0.48 17.10
C ALA A 283 -4.46 -1.00 18.52
N GLY A 284 -4.04 -2.26 18.67
CA GLY A 284 -3.74 -2.85 19.97
C GLY A 284 -4.96 -3.33 20.76
N MET A 285 -6.15 -3.35 20.14
CA MET A 285 -7.41 -3.64 20.86
C MET A 285 -7.57 -5.10 21.28
N THR A 286 -6.73 -6.00 20.76
CA THR A 286 -6.75 -7.44 21.05
C THR A 286 -5.42 -7.94 21.59
N GLY A 287 -4.49 -7.04 21.90
CA GLY A 287 -3.08 -7.35 22.13
C GLY A 287 -2.16 -6.37 21.42
N VAL A 288 -0.95 -6.19 21.92
CA VAL A 288 0.09 -5.33 21.35
C VAL A 288 1.13 -6.12 20.53
N ASP A 289 1.07 -7.44 20.55
CA ASP A 289 1.89 -8.35 19.75
C ASP A 289 1.87 -7.99 18.25
N VAL A 290 0.68 -7.88 17.65
CA VAL A 290 0.52 -7.53 16.23
C VAL A 290 0.98 -6.10 15.94
N VAL A 291 0.73 -5.17 16.88
CA VAL A 291 1.16 -3.77 16.76
C VAL A 291 2.67 -3.68 16.62
N HIS A 292 3.40 -4.39 17.48
CA HIS A 292 4.86 -4.36 17.49
C HIS A 292 5.47 -5.23 16.38
N ALA A 293 4.93 -6.41 16.12
CA ALA A 293 5.41 -7.28 15.03
C ALA A 293 5.35 -6.57 13.67
N LEU A 294 4.24 -5.88 13.41
CA LEU A 294 3.96 -5.23 12.14
C LEU A 294 4.28 -3.74 12.15
N ALA A 295 5.04 -3.25 13.12
CA ALA A 295 5.45 -1.85 13.16
C ALA A 295 6.36 -1.49 11.97
N PRO A 296 6.27 -0.26 11.43
CA PRO A 296 7.21 0.22 10.42
C PRO A 296 8.63 0.25 11.00
N GLN A 297 9.60 -0.23 10.22
CA GLN A 297 11.01 -0.25 10.63
C GLN A 297 11.77 0.99 10.14
N TYR A 298 12.67 1.46 10.98
CA TYR A 298 13.53 2.60 10.71
C TYR A 298 14.97 2.27 11.08
N ILE A 299 15.90 2.95 10.42
CA ILE A 299 17.31 2.98 10.79
C ILE A 299 17.76 4.40 11.11
N PRO A 300 18.89 4.59 11.83
CA PRO A 300 19.48 5.91 12.03
C PRO A 300 19.78 6.61 10.71
N SER A 301 19.61 7.92 10.66
CA SER A 301 19.86 8.73 9.47
C SER A 301 20.46 10.09 9.83
N GLY A 302 21.61 10.41 9.22
CA GLY A 302 22.39 11.61 9.52
C GLY A 302 23.71 11.28 10.21
N THR A 303 24.59 12.26 10.34
CA THR A 303 25.91 12.13 10.96
C THR A 303 25.88 12.35 12.48
N ASP A 304 24.89 13.09 12.98
CA ASP A 304 24.71 13.40 14.41
C ASP A 304 23.33 12.93 14.86
N VAL A 305 23.24 11.65 15.25
CA VAL A 305 21.99 11.02 15.70
C VAL A 305 22.00 10.96 17.22
N PRO A 306 21.03 11.60 17.92
CA PRO A 306 21.01 11.58 19.39
C PRO A 306 20.94 10.15 19.96
N ALA A 307 21.64 9.89 21.05
CA ALA A 307 21.65 8.58 21.73
C ALA A 307 20.25 8.09 22.10
N GLU A 308 19.35 9.00 22.49
CA GLU A 308 17.94 8.72 22.75
C GLU A 308 17.21 8.15 21.52
N VAL A 309 17.57 8.58 20.31
CA VAL A 309 17.00 8.03 19.07
C VAL A 309 17.51 6.62 18.82
N LEU A 310 18.81 6.37 19.03
CA LEU A 310 19.40 5.04 18.90
C LEU A 310 18.77 4.05 19.88
N HIS A 311 18.67 4.44 21.15
CA HIS A 311 18.05 3.62 22.19
C HIS A 311 16.58 3.28 21.86
N ARG A 312 15.80 4.25 21.36
CA ARG A 312 14.43 3.99 20.91
C ARG A 312 14.38 3.03 19.72
N LEU A 313 15.31 3.10 18.77
CA LEU A 313 15.34 2.19 17.62
C LEU A 313 15.67 0.75 18.05
N GLU A 314 16.61 0.58 18.98
CA GLU A 314 16.91 -0.73 19.58
C GLU A 314 15.71 -1.29 20.34
N GLN A 315 15.03 -0.44 21.11
CA GLN A 315 13.80 -0.80 21.80
C GLN A 315 12.71 -1.21 20.81
N ASP A 316 12.45 -0.40 19.77
CA ASP A 316 11.47 -0.68 18.71
C ASP A 316 11.72 -2.05 18.06
N GLU A 317 13.00 -2.39 17.76
CA GLU A 317 13.36 -3.70 17.19
C GLU A 317 13.18 -4.85 18.18
N ARG A 318 13.55 -4.68 19.45
CA ARG A 318 13.30 -5.70 20.49
C ARG A 318 11.81 -5.99 20.67
N TRP A 319 10.98 -4.94 20.69
CA TRP A 319 9.52 -5.07 20.72
C TRP A 319 8.99 -5.83 19.50
N ARG A 320 9.52 -5.52 18.33
CA ARG A 320 9.15 -6.17 17.08
C ARG A 320 9.51 -7.65 17.06
N GLN A 321 10.71 -8.02 17.51
CA GLN A 321 11.15 -9.42 17.62
C GLN A 321 10.26 -10.22 18.57
N TRP A 322 9.93 -9.65 19.73
CA TRP A 322 8.97 -10.25 20.65
C TRP A 322 7.60 -10.42 19.99
N GLY A 323 7.09 -9.39 19.32
CA GLY A 323 5.81 -9.46 18.62
C GLY A 323 5.75 -10.60 17.60
N TRP A 324 6.79 -10.73 16.76
CA TRP A 324 6.90 -11.85 15.81
C TRP A 324 7.02 -13.22 16.47
N SER A 325 7.76 -13.31 17.57
CA SER A 325 7.88 -14.55 18.34
C SER A 325 6.53 -14.97 18.93
N SER A 326 5.76 -14.00 19.43
CA SER A 326 4.43 -14.24 20.01
C SER A 326 3.43 -14.71 18.95
N ILE A 327 3.29 -13.99 17.82
CA ILE A 327 2.28 -14.36 16.81
C ILE A 327 2.59 -15.69 16.09
N ASN A 328 3.85 -16.12 16.09
CA ASN A 328 4.27 -17.39 15.49
C ASN A 328 4.30 -18.54 16.49
N SER A 329 4.08 -18.29 17.78
CA SER A 329 4.10 -19.33 18.80
C SER A 329 2.85 -20.22 18.71
N THR A 330 2.94 -21.42 19.27
CA THR A 330 1.78 -22.34 19.37
C THR A 330 0.68 -21.81 20.29
N LYS A 331 1.03 -20.91 21.21
CA LYS A 331 0.13 -20.22 22.14
C LYS A 331 0.45 -18.73 22.13
N PRO A 332 -0.13 -17.95 21.20
CA PRO A 332 0.17 -16.53 21.09
C PRO A 332 -0.10 -15.78 22.40
N GLU A 333 0.85 -14.94 22.80
CA GLU A 333 0.78 -14.09 23.99
C GLU A 333 0.55 -12.64 23.56
N PRO A 334 -0.70 -12.13 23.60
CA PRO A 334 -1.03 -10.81 23.06
C PRO A 334 -0.38 -9.65 23.84
N PHE A 335 0.18 -9.91 25.02
CA PHE A 335 0.81 -8.91 25.87
C PHE A 335 2.21 -9.35 26.30
N PRO A 336 3.17 -8.42 26.36
CA PRO A 336 4.55 -8.72 26.69
C PRO A 336 4.70 -9.12 28.17
N PRO A 337 5.70 -9.95 28.50
CA PRO A 337 6.01 -10.29 29.88
C PRO A 337 6.45 -9.05 30.67
N LYS A 338 6.30 -9.12 32.01
CA LYS A 338 6.59 -8.00 32.93
C LYS A 338 8.00 -7.40 32.74
N SER A 339 8.97 -8.23 32.34
CA SER A 339 10.37 -7.84 32.09
C SER A 339 10.56 -6.80 30.99
N PHE A 340 9.60 -6.61 30.08
CA PHE A 340 9.63 -5.55 29.06
C PHE A 340 9.29 -4.17 29.61
N TRP A 341 8.61 -4.10 30.77
CA TRP A 341 8.15 -2.83 31.36
C TRP A 341 9.15 -2.23 32.36
N THR A 342 10.06 -3.04 32.94
CA THR A 342 10.95 -2.67 34.05
C THR A 342 12.22 -1.90 33.69
N GLN A 343 12.47 -1.55 32.43
CA GLN A 343 13.72 -0.87 32.04
C GLN A 343 13.68 0.67 32.14
N ARG A 344 12.66 1.23 32.80
CA ARG A 344 12.46 2.69 32.90
C ARG A 344 12.68 3.23 34.32
N SER A 345 13.74 2.79 35.00
CA SER A 345 14.11 3.35 36.32
C SER A 345 15.50 2.89 36.77
N SER A 346 16.54 3.29 36.04
CA SER A 346 17.92 3.26 36.57
C SER A 346 18.72 4.35 35.85
N GLY A 347 18.51 5.59 36.27
CA GLY A 347 19.16 6.73 35.63
C GLY A 347 18.90 8.09 36.24
N VAL A 348 18.53 8.21 37.52
CA VAL A 348 18.74 9.41 38.35
C VAL A 348 18.72 9.01 39.83
N GLU A 349 19.83 8.50 40.36
CA GLU A 349 20.11 8.56 41.80
C GLU A 349 21.59 8.88 41.96
N GLY A 350 21.89 10.10 42.40
CA GLY A 350 23.26 10.58 42.56
C GLY A 350 23.40 12.10 42.50
N SER A 351 22.55 12.84 43.21
CA SER A 351 22.89 14.22 43.59
C SER A 351 22.63 14.37 45.09
N THR A 352 23.69 14.09 45.83
CA THR A 352 23.90 14.45 47.23
C THR A 352 23.78 15.96 47.39
N ARG A 353 22.85 16.40 48.25
CA ARG A 353 22.84 17.77 48.82
C ARG A 353 24.09 17.98 49.67
N PRO A 354 24.77 19.14 49.60
CA PRO A 354 25.50 19.66 50.74
C PRO A 354 24.63 20.61 51.55
N ARG A 355 25.02 20.72 52.83
CA ARG A 355 24.33 21.32 53.96
C ARG A 355 24.17 22.83 53.88
#